data_AF-A0A0D0BL72-F1
#
_entry.id   AF-A0A0D0BL72-F1
#
_cell.length_a   1.000
_cell.length_b   1.000
_cell.length_c   1.000
_cell.angle_alpha   90.00
_cell.angle_beta   90.00
_cell.angle_gamma   90.00
#
_symmetry.space_group_name_H-M   'P 1'
#
loop_
_entity.id
_entity.type
_entity.pdbx_description
1 polymer ?
#
loop_
_entity_poly.entity_id
_entity_poly.type
_entity_poly.pdbx_seq_one_letter_code
_entity_poly.pdbx_strand_id
1 'polypeptide(L)'
;MTIVSSDPSWWPFINSYHIFGYFTVAASVGVIYDWALTFGQEVELFWSRRWSLMTILYLSIRYIGLGYVVLKMLTNVPTISISDSG
;
A
#
# COMPACT_ATOMS: atom_id res chain seq x y z
N MET A 1 14.30 9.23 3.71
CA MET A 1 15.21 10.38 3.81
C MET A 1 14.36 11.63 3.89
N THR A 2 14.18 12.21 5.08
CA THR A 2 13.49 13.49 5.22
C THR A 2 14.44 14.58 4.75
N ILE A 3 14.28 15.01 3.51
CA ILE A 3 14.95 16.19 2.96
C ILE A 3 14.48 17.42 3.74
N VAL A 4 15.25 17.81 4.76
CA VAL A 4 15.09 19.11 5.42
C VAL A 4 15.70 20.14 4.48
N SER A 5 14.84 20.76 3.67
CA SER A 5 15.23 21.92 2.86
C SER A 5 15.46 23.11 3.80
N SER A 6 16.65 23.71 3.73
CA SER A 6 17.02 24.92 4.49
C SER A 6 16.27 26.18 4.01
N ASP A 7 15.58 26.12 2.87
CA ASP A 7 14.82 27.22 2.28
C ASP A 7 13.34 27.22 2.73
N PRO A 8 12.86 28.27 3.43
CA PRO A 8 11.49 28.34 3.97
C PRO A 8 10.37 28.27 2.93
N SER A 9 10.65 28.63 1.68
CA SER A 9 9.68 28.61 0.57
C SER A 9 9.21 27.20 0.20
N TRP A 10 9.97 26.16 0.56
CA TRP A 10 9.66 24.75 0.27
C TRP A 10 8.82 24.09 1.35
N TRP A 11 8.70 24.70 2.53
CA TRP A 11 7.97 24.12 3.67
C TRP A 11 6.50 23.78 3.38
N PRO A 12 5.72 24.62 2.67
CA PRO A 12 4.33 24.28 2.32
C PRO A 12 4.23 23.03 1.44
N PHE A 13 5.17 22.87 0.51
CA PHE A 13 5.23 21.71 -0.37
C PHE A 13 5.61 20.45 0.41
N ILE A 14 6.65 20.51 1.24
CA ILE A 14 7.11 19.40 2.08
C ILE A 14 5.99 18.93 3.02
N ASN A 15 5.29 19.88 3.67
CA ASN A 15 4.16 19.56 4.54
C ASN A 15 3.01 18.88 3.78
N SER A 16 2.72 19.35 2.56
CA SER A 16 1.70 18.74 1.70
C SER A 16 2.07 17.30 1.32
N TYR A 17 3.34 17.04 1.00
CA TYR A 17 3.83 15.68 0.71
C TYR A 17 3.76 14.78 1.94
N HIS A 18 4.06 15.28 3.13
CA HIS A 18 3.93 14.51 4.37
C HIS A 18 2.48 14.13 4.66
N ILE A 19 1.55 15.08 4.56
CA ILE A 19 0.11 14.84 4.74
C ILE A 19 -0.38 13.80 3.74
N PHE A 20 0.02 13.93 2.47
CA PHE A 20 -0.32 12.96 1.43
C PHE A 20 0.24 11.57 1.75
N GLY A 21 1.49 11.47 2.23
CA GLY A 21 2.10 10.21 2.66
C GLY A 21 1.29 9.53 3.77
N TYR A 22 0.94 10.25 4.85
CA TYR A 22 0.14 9.72 5.94
C TYR A 22 -1.25 9.27 5.49
N PHE A 23 -1.92 10.07 4.66
CA PHE A 23 -3.23 9.74 4.11
C PHE A 23 -3.17 8.48 3.24
N THR A 24 -2.13 8.38 2.42
CA THR A 24 -1.88 7.24 1.53
C THR A 24 -1.72 6.00 2.42
N VAL A 25 -0.84 6.01 3.43
CA VAL A 25 -0.67 4.88 4.36
C VAL A 25 -1.98 4.50 5.05
N ALA A 26 -2.73 5.46 5.60
CA ALA A 26 -4.02 5.21 6.25
C ALA A 26 -5.02 4.54 5.30
N ALA A 27 -5.10 5.00 4.05
CA ALA A 27 -5.95 4.41 3.03
C ALA A 27 -5.53 2.97 2.69
N SER A 28 -4.22 2.67 2.57
CA SER A 28 -3.79 1.28 2.35
C SER A 28 -4.14 0.35 3.49
N VAL A 29 -4.01 0.79 4.74
CA VAL A 29 -4.35 -0.04 5.90
C VAL A 29 -5.83 -0.42 5.85
N GLY A 30 -6.71 0.52 5.51
CA GLY A 30 -8.14 0.25 5.30
C GLY A 30 -8.39 -0.78 4.20
N VAL A 31 -7.73 -0.64 3.04
CA VAL A 31 -7.86 -1.59 1.92
C VAL A 31 -7.35 -2.98 2.29
N ILE A 32 -6.22 -3.09 2.99
CA ILE A 32 -5.66 -4.36 3.45
C ILE A 32 -6.58 -5.01 4.49
N TYR A 33 -7.18 -4.21 5.37
CA TYR A 33 -8.10 -4.73 6.39
C TYR A 33 -9.38 -5.31 5.77
N ASP A 34 -10.00 -4.59 4.84
CA ASP A 34 -11.18 -5.06 4.10
C ASP A 34 -10.86 -6.33 3.28
N TRP A 35 -9.66 -6.40 2.70
CA TRP A 35 -9.16 -7.61 2.06
C TRP A 35 -9.00 -8.78 3.04
N ALA A 36 -8.36 -8.58 4.19
CA ALA A 36 -8.16 -9.65 5.17
C ALA A 36 -9.48 -10.22 5.70
N LEU A 37 -10.51 -9.37 5.85
CA LEU A 37 -11.84 -9.79 6.28
C LEU A 37 -12.52 -10.70 5.25
N THR A 38 -12.39 -10.38 3.97
CA THR A 38 -12.99 -11.15 2.88
C THR A 38 -12.16 -12.37 2.47
N PHE A 39 -10.85 -12.34 2.73
CA PHE A 39 -9.92 -13.43 2.42
C PHE A 39 -10.26 -14.73 3.16
N GLY A 40 -10.69 -14.67 4.43
CA GLY A 40 -11.02 -15.87 5.20
C GLY A 40 -12.14 -16.70 4.55
N GLN A 41 -13.18 -16.01 4.05
CA GLN A 41 -14.28 -16.66 3.34
C GLN A 41 -13.88 -17.13 1.94
N GLU A 42 -13.01 -16.38 1.25
CA GLU A 42 -12.46 -16.79 -0.04
C GLU A 42 -11.61 -18.06 0.09
N VAL A 43 -10.69 -18.15 1.06
CA VAL A 43 -9.86 -19.36 1.22
C VAL A 43 -10.71 -20.59 1.50
N GLU A 44 -11.73 -20.48 2.35
CA GLU A 44 -12.64 -21.59 2.65
C GLU A 44 -13.47 -22.03 1.43
N LEU A 45 -13.99 -21.07 0.64
CA LEU A 45 -14.75 -21.38 -0.57
C LEU A 45 -13.89 -21.93 -1.71
N PHE A 46 -12.68 -21.40 -1.91
CA PHE A 46 -11.82 -21.74 -3.04
C PHE A 46 -10.95 -22.97 -2.79
N TRP A 47 -10.45 -23.17 -1.57
CA TRP A 47 -9.64 -24.35 -1.25
C TRP A 47 -10.50 -25.61 -1.08
N SER A 48 -11.81 -25.44 -0.88
CA SER A 48 -12.78 -26.54 -0.72
C SER A 48 -13.67 -26.79 -1.96
N ARG A 49 -13.77 -25.86 -2.92
CA ARG A 49 -14.70 -25.97 -4.08
C ARG A 49 -14.00 -25.79 -5.44
N ARG A 50 -14.62 -26.32 -6.51
CA ARG A 50 -14.10 -26.28 -7.90
C ARG A 50 -13.83 -24.83 -8.36
N TRP A 51 -12.61 -24.62 -8.85
CA TRP A 51 -12.11 -23.36 -9.40
C TRP A 51 -12.90 -22.98 -10.66
N SER A 52 -13.60 -21.85 -10.63
CA SER A 52 -14.20 -21.24 -11.83
C SER A 52 -13.29 -20.15 -12.38
N LEU A 53 -13.15 -20.07 -13.71
CA LEU A 53 -12.32 -19.07 -14.39
C LEU A 53 -12.72 -17.64 -14.03
N MET A 54 -14.01 -17.39 -13.80
CA MET A 54 -14.52 -16.08 -13.40
C MET A 54 -13.99 -15.65 -12.03
N THR A 55 -13.83 -16.61 -11.11
CA THR A 55 -13.31 -16.34 -9.78
C THR A 55 -11.79 -16.13 -9.79
N ILE A 56 -11.05 -16.84 -10.66
CA ILE A 56 -9.62 -16.57 -10.89
C ILE A 56 -9.45 -15.16 -11.44
N LEU A 57 -10.23 -14.77 -12.45
CA LEU A 57 -10.16 -13.44 -13.05
C LEU A 57 -10.39 -12.33 -12.01
N TYR A 58 -11.39 -12.53 -11.13
CA TYR A 58 -11.65 -11.63 -10.01
C TYR A 58 -10.46 -11.53 -9.06
N LEU A 59 -9.87 -12.68 -8.70
CA LEU A 59 -8.72 -12.74 -7.80
C LEU A 59 -7.49 -12.07 -8.42
N SER A 60 -7.20 -12.29 -9.70
CA SER A 60 -6.09 -11.64 -10.41
C SER A 60 -6.20 -10.12 -10.32
N ILE A 61 -7.37 -9.56 -10.66
CA ILE A 61 -7.60 -8.12 -10.66
C ILE A 61 -7.47 -7.56 -9.24
N ARG A 62 -8.02 -8.28 -8.24
CA ARG A 62 -8.02 -7.85 -6.84
C ARG A 62 -6.61 -7.85 -6.23
N TYR A 63 -5.81 -8.87 -6.49
CA TYR A 63 -4.46 -8.99 -5.91
C TYR A 63 -3.42 -8.14 -6.64
N ILE A 64 -3.56 -7.94 -7.95
CA ILE A 64 -2.72 -7.00 -8.72
C ILE A 64 -2.94 -5.57 -8.21
N GLY A 65 -4.20 -5.18 -7.97
CA GLY A 65 -4.52 -3.85 -7.41
C GLY A 65 -3.92 -3.63 -6.02
N LEU A 66 -3.96 -4.65 -5.16
CA LEU A 66 -3.39 -4.58 -3.80
C LEU A 66 -1.86 -4.48 -3.85
N GLY A 67 -1.21 -5.27 -4.71
CA GLY A 67 0.23 -5.16 -4.97
C GLY A 67 0.64 -3.79 -5.51
N TYR A 68 -0.15 -3.19 -6.40
CA TYR A 68 0.10 -1.84 -6.91
C TYR A 68 0.04 -0.78 -5.80
N VAL A 69 -0.97 -0.85 -4.92
CA VAL A 69 -1.09 0.06 -3.77
C VAL A 69 0.11 -0.08 -2.82
N VAL A 70 0.54 -1.30 -2.52
CA VAL A 70 1.71 -1.56 -1.66
C VAL A 70 3.01 -1.04 -2.28
N LEU A 71 3.23 -1.24 -3.58
CA LEU A 71 4.40 -0.70 -4.31
C LEU A 71 4.39 0.83 -4.33
N LYS A 72 3.22 1.43 -4.50
CA LYS A 72 3.02 2.89 -4.36
C LYS A 72 3.36 3.35 -2.94
N MET A 73 2.94 2.63 -1.88
CA MET A 73 3.36 2.97 -0.51
C MET A 73 4.86 2.88 -0.34
N LEU A 74 5.47 1.79 -0.79
CA LEU A 74 6.90 1.53 -0.62
C LEU A 74 7.78 2.59 -1.30
N THR A 75 7.31 3.16 -2.40
CA THR A 75 8.02 4.23 -3.12
C THR A 75 7.75 5.63 -2.56
N ASN A 76 6.56 5.87 -1.96
CA ASN A 76 6.18 7.18 -1.41
C ASN A 76 6.59 7.35 0.06
N VAL A 77 6.58 6.27 0.83
CA VAL A 77 7.15 6.23 2.18
C VAL A 77 8.60 5.82 1.98
N PRO A 78 9.58 6.73 2.13
CA PRO A 78 10.97 6.33 2.08
C PRO A 78 11.20 5.39 3.27
N THR A 79 11.12 4.08 3.04
CA THR A 79 11.48 3.05 4.00
C THR A 79 12.96 3.21 4.29
N ILE A 80 13.25 4.05 5.28
CA ILE A 80 14.43 4.06 6.14
C ILE A 80 15.55 3.15 5.62
N SER A 81 16.34 3.67 4.69
CA SER A 81 17.69 3.16 4.46
C SER A 81 18.49 3.55 5.70
N ILE A 82 18.60 2.64 6.66
CA ILE A 82 19.68 2.67 7.65
C ILE A 82 20.94 2.34 6.85
N SER A 83 21.50 3.34 6.17
CA SER A 83 22.91 3.35 5.82
C SER A 83 23.59 4.01 7.00
N ASP A 84 23.89 3.19 8.01
CA ASP A 84 25.05 3.45 8.85
C ASP A 84 26.25 3.52 7.92
N SER A 85 26.87 4.70 7.83
CA SER A 85 28.23 4.80 7.34
C SER A 85 28.93 5.97 8.01
N GLY A 86 29.64 5.62 9.09
CA GLY A 86 31.01 6.08 9.42
C GLY A 86 31.22 7.55 9.73
#